data_AF-A0A7D9HP52-F1
#
_entry.id   AF-A0A7D9HP52-F1
#
_cell.length_a   1.000
_cell.length_b   1.000
_cell.length_c   1.000
_cell.angle_alpha   90.00
_cell.angle_beta   90.00
_cell.angle_gamma   90.00
#
_symmetry.space_group_name_H-M   'P 1'
#
loop_
_entity.id
_entity.type
_entity.pdbx_description
1 polymer ?
#
loop_
_entity_poly.entity_id
_entity_poly.type
_entity_poly.pdbx_seq_one_letter_code
_entity_poly.pdbx_strand_id
1 'polypeptide(L)'
;MDKRISHPGCTTVTIPVTVCRGNCKSSSRPLMDKPWFTTSCECCRRTDDELRTVELVCSDGATIEKTVAFVQDCKCQSCNIS
;
A
#
# COMPACT_ATOMS: atom_id res chain seq x y z
N MET A 1 3.85 0.20 10.84
CA MET A 1 5.12 -0.12 10.15
C MET A 1 5.80 1.19 9.89
N ASP A 2 7.13 1.27 9.92
CA ASP A 2 7.80 2.56 9.73
C ASP A 2 8.34 2.70 8.32
N LYS A 3 8.19 3.89 7.74
CA LYS A 3 8.74 4.22 6.42
C LYS A 3 9.82 5.28 6.56
N ARG A 4 11.01 4.97 6.02
CA ARG A 4 12.13 5.91 5.93
C ARG A 4 12.02 6.72 4.65
N ILE A 5 12.10 8.03 4.79
CA ILE A 5 12.03 8.99 3.69
C ILE A 5 13.35 9.76 3.68
N SER A 6 14.06 9.69 2.56
CA SER A 6 15.37 10.32 2.40
C SER A 6 15.45 11.09 1.08
N HIS A 7 16.31 12.10 1.06
CA HIS A 7 16.73 12.84 -0.13
C HIS A 7 18.23 13.18 0.00
N PRO A 8 19.03 13.12 -1.07
CA PRO A 8 20.45 13.46 -1.01
C PRO A 8 20.68 14.86 -0.44
N GLY A 9 21.57 14.98 0.55
CA GLY A 9 21.83 16.27 1.21
C GLY A 9 20.79 16.69 2.25
N CYS A 10 19.79 15.86 2.56
CA CYS A 10 18.76 16.17 3.57
C CYS A 10 18.63 15.11 4.65
N THR A 11 18.15 15.54 5.82
CA THR A 11 17.91 14.67 6.97
C THR A 11 16.88 13.60 6.61
N THR A 12 17.18 12.35 6.96
CA THR A 12 16.23 11.25 6.78
C THR A 12 15.19 11.28 7.89
N VAL A 13 13.91 11.30 7.51
CA VAL A 13 12.79 11.24 8.45
C VAL A 13 12.18 9.84 8.41
N THR A 14 11.79 9.34 9.58
CA THR A 14 11.07 8.07 9.71
C THR A 14 9.68 8.38 10.20
N ILE A 15 8.66 7.91 9.48
CA ILE A 15 7.26 8.14 9.84
C ILE A 15 6.50 6.82 9.99
N PRO A 16 5.58 6.73 10.97
CA PRO A 16 4.71 5.57 11.08
C PRO A 16 3.73 5.56 9.91
N VAL A 17 3.57 4.41 9.27
CA VAL A 17 2.60 4.17 8.20
C VAL A 17 1.70 2.98 8.53
N THR A 18 0.46 3.08 8.05
CA THR A 18 -0.54 2.02 8.10
C THR A 18 -0.41 1.12 6.88
N VAL A 19 -0.56 -0.20 7.07
CA VAL A 19 -0.50 -1.20 6.00
C VAL A 19 -1.73 -2.10 6.11
N CYS A 20 -2.38 -2.37 4.97
CA CYS A 20 -3.44 -3.38 4.93
C CYS A 20 -2.85 -4.77 5.09
N ARG A 21 -3.27 -5.47 6.14
CA ARG A 21 -2.92 -6.88 6.37
C ARG A 21 -4.13 -7.59 6.97
N GLY A 22 -4.53 -8.70 6.36
CA GLY A 22 -5.67 -9.48 6.83
C GLY A 22 -5.88 -10.73 6.00
N ASN A 23 -6.84 -11.55 6.41
CA ASN A 23 -7.27 -12.74 5.69
C ASN A 23 -8.60 -12.46 5.00
N CYS A 24 -8.67 -12.76 3.71
CA CYS A 24 -9.87 -12.58 2.89
C CYS A 24 -10.29 -13.91 2.27
N LYS A 25 -11.52 -13.96 1.74
CA LYS A 25 -12.08 -15.20 1.20
C LYS A 25 -11.36 -15.58 -0.09
N SER A 26 -11.04 -16.86 -0.23
CA SER A 26 -10.56 -17.44 -1.47
C SER A 26 -11.17 -18.83 -1.65
N SER A 27 -11.40 -19.21 -2.91
CA SER A 27 -11.92 -20.52 -3.25
C SER A 27 -11.52 -20.92 -4.66
N SER A 28 -11.33 -22.22 -4.86
CA SER A 28 -11.17 -22.84 -6.17
C SER A 28 -12.16 -23.98 -6.31
N ARG A 29 -12.84 -24.04 -7.44
CA ARG A 29 -13.87 -25.06 -7.71
C ARG A 29 -13.55 -25.78 -9.01
N PRO A 30 -13.68 -27.12 -9.06
CA PRO A 30 -13.48 -27.86 -10.29
C PRO A 30 -14.56 -27.54 -11.33
N LEU A 31 -14.19 -27.62 -12.60
CA LEU A 31 -15.04 -27.52 -13.78
C LEU A 31 -15.00 -28.84 -14.54
N MET A 32 -16.05 -29.12 -15.33
CA MET A 32 -16.13 -30.34 -16.14
C MET A 32 -15.24 -30.31 -17.37
N ASP A 33 -14.79 -29.12 -17.79
CA ASP A 33 -13.95 -28.89 -18.96
C ASP A 33 -12.85 -27.87 -18.66
N LYS A 34 -11.88 -27.73 -19.57
CA LYS A 34 -10.83 -26.69 -19.50
C LYS A 34 -11.45 -25.31 -19.21
N PRO A 35 -10.89 -24.50 -18.28
CA PRO A 35 -9.58 -24.64 -17.63
C PRO A 35 -9.54 -25.59 -16.41
N TRP A 36 -10.54 -26.45 -16.21
CA TRP A 36 -10.67 -27.45 -15.14
C TRP A 36 -10.94 -26.88 -13.75
N PHE A 37 -10.61 -25.62 -13.51
CA PHE A 37 -10.89 -24.94 -12.26
C PHE A 37 -11.31 -23.49 -12.50
N THR A 38 -12.23 -23.01 -11.68
CA THR A 38 -12.50 -21.58 -11.52
C THR A 38 -12.05 -21.14 -10.15
N THR A 39 -11.41 -19.97 -10.07
CA THR A 39 -10.86 -19.42 -8.83
C THR A 39 -11.48 -18.04 -8.56
N SER A 40 -11.95 -17.84 -7.33
CA SER A 40 -12.34 -16.54 -6.81
C SER A 40 -11.45 -16.22 -5.63
N CYS A 41 -10.82 -15.04 -5.65
CA CYS A 41 -9.88 -14.63 -4.62
C CYS A 41 -10.09 -13.17 -4.26
N GLU A 42 -10.23 -12.90 -2.97
CA GLU A 42 -10.23 -11.57 -2.40
C GLU A 42 -8.91 -11.32 -1.66
N CYS A 43 -8.42 -10.09 -1.75
CA CYS A 43 -7.18 -9.62 -1.15
C CYS A 43 -7.50 -8.44 -0.23
N CYS A 44 -6.86 -8.39 0.94
CA CYS A 44 -6.95 -7.22 1.82
C CYS A 44 -6.18 -6.05 1.18
N ARG A 45 -6.91 -5.08 0.65
CA ARG A 45 -6.37 -3.95 -0.13
C ARG A 45 -6.90 -2.63 0.42
N ARG A 46 -6.12 -1.55 0.22
CA ARG A 46 -6.57 -0.20 0.58
C ARG A 46 -7.79 0.14 -0.27
N THR A 47 -8.82 0.69 0.36
CA THR A 47 -9.98 1.25 -0.34
C THR A 47 -10.00 2.77 -0.31
N ASP A 48 -9.24 3.36 0.60
CA ASP A 48 -9.11 4.80 0.76
C ASP A 48 -7.68 5.14 1.20
N ASP A 49 -7.19 6.29 0.72
CA ASP A 49 -5.89 6.82 1.07
C ASP A 49 -5.88 8.34 1.16
N GLU A 50 -4.98 8.84 2.01
CA GLU A 50 -4.74 10.26 2.20
C GLU A 50 -3.31 10.58 1.77
N LEU A 51 -3.14 11.62 0.95
CA LEU A 51 -1.81 12.13 0.62
C LEU A 51 -1.35 13.09 1.70
N ARG A 52 -0.18 12.83 2.28
CA ARG A 52 0.47 13.70 3.25
C ARG A 52 1.81 14.17 2.74
N THR A 53 2.12 15.44 2.98
CA THR A 53 3.42 16.02 2.68
C THR A 53 4.35 15.89 3.88
N VAL A 54 5.58 15.47 3.63
CA VAL A 54 6.64 15.34 4.62
C VAL A 54 7.78 16.24 4.20
N GLU A 55 8.14 17.16 5.08
CA GLU A 55 9.27 18.07 4.89
C GLU A 55 10.58 17.40 5.34
N LEU A 56 11.61 17.57 4.51
CA LEU A 56 12.98 17.17 4.82
C LEU A 56 13.85 18.42 4.84
N VAL A 57 14.59 18.61 5.93
CA VAL A 57 15.53 19.72 6.07
C VAL A 57 16.88 19.32 5.50
N CYS A 58 17.44 20.17 4.64
CA CYS A 58 18.70 19.93 3.94
C CYS A 58 19.87 20.61 4.65
N SER A 59 21.09 20.16 4.35
CA SER A 59 22.31 20.65 5.01
C SER A 59 22.59 22.13 4.76
N ASP A 60 22.05 22.68 3.67
CA ASP A 60 22.08 24.10 3.31
C ASP A 60 20.94 24.92 3.95
N GLY A 61 20.10 24.28 4.79
CA GLY A 61 18.93 24.88 5.41
C GLY A 61 17.69 24.95 4.51
N ALA A 62 17.78 24.50 3.25
CA ALA A 62 16.61 24.38 2.39
C ALA A 62 15.65 23.29 2.90
N THR A 63 14.38 23.37 2.52
CA THR A 63 13.38 22.34 2.82
C THR A 63 12.86 21.73 1.52
N ILE A 64 12.78 20.41 1.48
CA ILE A 64 12.21 19.66 0.36
C ILE A 64 10.99 18.90 0.84
N GLU A 65 9.90 19.02 0.10
CA GLU A 65 8.66 18.30 0.35
C GLU A 65 8.63 16.96 -0.38
N LYS A 66 8.13 15.92 0.31
CA LYS A 66 7.81 14.62 -0.28
C LYS A 66 6.39 14.21 0.04
N THR A 67 5.62 13.90 -0.99
CA THR A 67 4.27 13.37 -0.84
C THR A 67 4.30 11.87 -0.60
N VAL A 68 3.53 11.41 0.38
CA VAL A 68 3.37 9.99 0.72
C VAL A 68 1.89 9.67 0.88
N ALA A 69 1.45 8.58 0.26
CA ALA A 69 0.10 8.06 0.45
C ALA A 69 0.01 7.23 1.74
N PHE A 70 -1.00 7.53 2.56
CA PHE A 70 -1.33 6.87 3.81
C PHE A 70 -2.63 6.11 3.68
N VAL A 71 -2.60 4.81 3.97
CA VAL A 71 -3.80 3.98 4.00
C VAL A 71 -4.75 4.45 5.10
N GLN A 72 -5.99 4.76 4.74
CA GLN A 72 -7.05 5.10 5.70
C GLN A 72 -7.99 3.93 5.97
N ASP A 73 -8.32 3.15 4.95
CA ASP A 73 -9.25 2.03 5.05
C ASP A 73 -8.79 0.84 4.22
N CYS A 74 -9.15 -0.36 4.68
CA CYS A 74 -8.80 -1.63 4.06
C CYS A 74 -10.02 -2.54 3.98
N LYS A 75 -10.28 -3.12 2.81
CA LYS A 75 -11.35 -4.12 2.63
C LYS A 75 -10.86 -5.28 1.79
N CYS A 76 -11.59 -6.40 1.89
CA CYS A 76 -11.43 -7.50 0.97
C CYS A 76 -12.01 -7.09 -0.39
N GLN A 77 -11.15 -7.06 -1.40
CA GLN A 77 -11.51 -6.74 -2.78
C GLN A 77 -10.99 -7.84 -3.71
N SER A 78 -11.60 -8.01 -4.88
CA SER A 78 -11.11 -8.98 -5.88
C SER A 78 -9.60 -8.79 -6.12
N CYS A 79 -8.85 -9.88 -6.05
CA CYS A 79 -7.40 -9.85 -6.27
C CYS A 79 -7.02 -9.53 -7.72
N ASN A 80 -7.94 -9.70 -8.68
CA ASN A 80 -7.66 -9.37 -10.07
C ASN A 80 -7.41 -7.86 -10.18
N ILE A 81 -6.19 -7.50 -10.62
CA ILE A 81 -5.79 -6.13 -10.93
C ILE A 81 -5.99 -6.00 -12.43
N SER A 82 -6.91 -5.12 -12.85
CA SER A 82 -6.99 -4.63 -14.22
C SER A 82 -5.80 -3.73 -14.53
#